data_AF-A0A8T1UGT5-F1
#
_entry.id   AF-A0A8T1UGT5-F1
#
_cell.length_a   1.000
_cell.length_b   1.000
_cell.length_c   1.000
_cell.angle_alpha   90.00
_cell.angle_beta   90.00
_cell.angle_gamma   90.00
#
_symmetry.space_group_name_H-M   'P 1'
#
loop_
_entity.id
_entity.type
_entity.pdbx_description
1 polymer ?
#
loop_
_entity_poly.entity_id
_entity_poly.type
_entity_poly.pdbx_seq_one_letter_code
_entity_poly.pdbx_strand_id
1 'polypeptide(L)'
;RSTREKVAAQVAAVPVCERQTLASLSKATRIPTTTLWRYVKIGWLRRAVSHVKPALSDAHKFRRLILYDARPSHIGSSYRMQHMYGVVYIVEVWFNLYKGTAIYYLTPDEGLPYRSTPKPRYIGMVIFLAAIARPRFNVRAKKSFDGNNGIWPIVERSLAQKS
;
A
#
# COMPACT_ATOMS: atom_id res chain seq x y z
N ARG A 1 -33.89 -16.26 -15.52
CA ARG A 1 -32.90 -15.38 -14.83
C ARG A 1 -32.54 -16.05 -13.51
N SER A 2 -31.26 -16.31 -13.21
CA SER A 2 -30.88 -16.82 -11.88
C SER A 2 -31.08 -15.69 -10.86
N THR A 3 -31.81 -15.94 -9.78
CA THR A 3 -32.01 -14.97 -8.68
C THR A 3 -30.66 -14.68 -8.02
N ARG A 4 -30.44 -13.43 -7.57
CA ARG A 4 -29.17 -13.00 -6.92
C ARG A 4 -28.77 -13.93 -5.77
N GLU A 5 -29.74 -14.39 -5.00
CA GLU A 5 -29.56 -15.34 -3.89
C GLU A 5 -28.99 -16.68 -4.35
N LYS A 6 -29.46 -17.22 -5.48
CA LYS A 6 -28.95 -18.46 -6.06
C LYS A 6 -27.50 -18.32 -6.49
N VAL A 7 -27.14 -17.18 -7.10
CA VAL A 7 -25.75 -16.86 -7.46
C VAL A 7 -24.88 -16.74 -6.20
N ALA A 8 -25.36 -16.10 -5.14
CA ALA A 8 -24.61 -15.95 -3.89
C ALA A 8 -24.34 -17.30 -3.23
N ALA A 9 -25.35 -18.17 -3.15
CA ALA A 9 -25.19 -19.52 -2.62
C ALA A 9 -24.19 -20.35 -3.43
N GLN A 10 -24.26 -20.27 -4.77
CA GLN A 10 -23.32 -20.96 -5.66
C GLN A 10 -21.88 -20.47 -5.47
N VAL A 11 -21.66 -19.15 -5.38
CA VAL A 11 -20.33 -18.58 -5.14
C VAL A 11 -19.83 -18.96 -3.73
N ALA A 12 -20.70 -18.99 -2.73
CA ALA A 12 -20.36 -19.34 -1.35
C ALA A 12 -20.01 -20.83 -1.17
N ALA A 13 -20.53 -21.72 -2.02
CA ALA A 13 -20.22 -23.15 -2.01
C ALA A 13 -18.84 -23.49 -2.62
N VAL A 14 -18.31 -22.63 -3.51
CA VAL A 14 -17.02 -22.88 -4.18
C VAL A 14 -15.85 -22.66 -3.22
N PRO A 15 -14.81 -23.51 -3.15
CA PRO A 15 -13.64 -23.25 -2.32
C PRO A 15 -12.98 -21.89 -2.62
N VAL A 16 -12.45 -21.19 -1.60
CA VAL A 16 -11.93 -19.81 -1.77
C VAL A 16 -10.78 -19.74 -2.80
N CYS A 17 -9.95 -20.78 -2.90
CA CYS A 17 -8.88 -20.88 -3.90
C CYS A 17 -9.38 -20.81 -5.35
N GLU A 18 -10.62 -21.25 -5.61
CA GLU A 18 -11.23 -21.24 -6.95
C GLU A 18 -11.97 -19.93 -7.26
N ARG A 19 -12.09 -19.01 -6.29
CA ARG A 19 -12.78 -17.71 -6.45
C ARG A 19 -11.86 -16.56 -6.91
N GLN A 20 -10.61 -16.86 -7.27
CA GLN A 20 -9.58 -15.83 -7.54
C GLN A 20 -9.80 -15.05 -8.84
N THR A 21 -10.27 -15.73 -9.89
CA THR A 21 -10.52 -15.13 -11.20
C THR A 21 -11.95 -15.39 -11.65
N LEU A 22 -12.49 -14.49 -12.48
CA LEU A 22 -13.84 -14.68 -13.04
C LEU A 22 -13.94 -15.96 -13.87
N ALA A 23 -12.87 -16.36 -14.55
CA ALA A 23 -12.81 -17.60 -15.33
C ALA A 23 -12.88 -18.85 -14.44
N SER A 24 -12.07 -18.88 -13.37
CA SER A 24 -12.08 -19.98 -12.39
C SER A 24 -13.45 -20.09 -11.69
N LEU A 25 -13.99 -18.96 -11.25
CA LEU A 25 -15.29 -18.91 -10.59
C LEU A 25 -16.43 -19.33 -11.54
N SER A 26 -16.35 -18.95 -12.81
CA SER A 26 -17.29 -19.37 -13.86
C SER A 26 -17.28 -20.90 -14.03
N LYS A 27 -16.09 -21.52 -14.11
CA LYS A 27 -15.95 -22.98 -14.21
C LYS A 27 -16.53 -23.70 -13.00
N ALA A 28 -16.27 -23.20 -11.79
CA ALA A 28 -16.73 -23.80 -10.55
C ALA A 28 -18.25 -23.65 -10.32
N THR A 29 -18.82 -22.49 -10.65
CA THR A 29 -20.25 -22.19 -10.43
C THR A 29 -21.15 -22.56 -11.61
N ARG A 30 -20.56 -22.85 -12.78
CA ARG A 30 -21.26 -22.98 -14.09
C ARG A 30 -22.05 -21.72 -14.49
N ILE A 31 -21.64 -20.55 -13.98
CA ILE A 31 -22.22 -19.26 -14.34
C ILE A 31 -21.32 -18.59 -15.39
N PRO A 32 -21.87 -18.10 -16.52
CA PRO A 32 -21.05 -17.44 -17.53
C PRO A 32 -20.24 -16.27 -16.98
N THR A 33 -18.98 -16.16 -17.41
CA THR A 33 -18.02 -15.13 -16.99
C THR A 33 -18.58 -13.71 -17.19
N THR A 34 -19.33 -13.48 -18.28
CA THR A 34 -20.00 -12.20 -18.59
C THR A 34 -21.05 -11.83 -17.54
N THR A 35 -21.77 -12.81 -17.01
CA THR A 35 -22.80 -12.60 -15.98
C THR A 35 -22.14 -12.25 -14.64
N LEU A 36 -21.10 -12.98 -14.25
CA LEU A 36 -20.31 -12.66 -13.06
C LEU A 36 -19.65 -11.27 -13.17
N TRP A 37 -19.11 -10.92 -14.34
CA TRP A 37 -18.53 -9.60 -14.58
C TRP A 37 -19.57 -8.49 -14.43
N ARG A 38 -20.79 -8.67 -14.95
CA ARG A 38 -21.88 -7.70 -14.77
C ARG A 38 -22.20 -7.49 -13.29
N TYR A 39 -22.24 -8.56 -12.50
CA TYR A 39 -22.45 -8.48 -11.04
C TYR A 39 -21.31 -7.75 -10.32
N VAL A 40 -20.06 -7.90 -10.77
CA VAL A 40 -18.93 -7.13 -10.24
C VAL A 40 -19.01 -5.66 -10.65
N LYS A 41 -19.35 -5.37 -11.91
CA LYS A 41 -19.46 -4.00 -12.44
C LYS A 41 -20.53 -3.18 -11.73
N ILE A 42 -21.66 -3.79 -11.38
CA ILE A 42 -22.72 -3.12 -10.59
C ILE A 42 -22.44 -3.09 -9.08
N GLY A 43 -21.29 -3.63 -8.63
CA GLY A 43 -20.88 -3.64 -7.22
C GLY A 43 -21.57 -4.67 -6.33
N TRP A 44 -22.40 -5.57 -6.87
CA TRP A 44 -23.07 -6.61 -6.07
C TRP A 44 -22.13 -7.74 -5.67
N LEU A 45 -21.28 -8.20 -6.59
CA LEU A 45 -20.13 -9.07 -6.24
C LEU A 45 -18.90 -8.20 -5.99
N ARG A 46 -18.34 -8.28 -4.77
CA ARG A 46 -17.14 -7.53 -4.40
C ARG A 46 -15.88 -8.31 -4.74
N ARG A 47 -14.97 -7.68 -5.51
CA ARG A 47 -13.58 -8.11 -5.59
C ARG A 47 -12.84 -7.65 -4.33
N ALA A 48 -12.28 -8.58 -3.57
CA ALA A 48 -11.44 -8.29 -2.42
C ALA A 48 -9.98 -8.63 -2.73
N VAL A 49 -9.06 -7.82 -2.21
CA VAL A 49 -7.62 -8.09 -2.26
C VAL A 49 -7.15 -8.39 -0.85
N SER A 50 -6.53 -9.56 -0.68
CA SER A 50 -5.86 -9.92 0.57
C SER A 50 -4.36 -9.74 0.37
N HIS A 51 -3.73 -8.95 1.23
CA HIS A 51 -2.27 -8.83 1.27
C HIS A 51 -1.73 -9.74 2.37
N VAL A 52 -0.64 -10.44 2.06
CA VAL A 52 0.10 -11.19 3.07
C VAL A 52 0.65 -10.18 4.08
N LYS A 53 0.35 -10.41 5.36
CA LYS A 53 0.88 -9.63 6.48
C LYS A 53 1.83 -10.52 7.28
N PRO A 54 2.90 -9.96 7.87
CA PRO A 54 3.79 -10.73 8.74
C PRO A 54 2.99 -11.30 9.91
N ALA A 55 3.27 -12.56 10.26
CA ALA A 55 2.67 -13.20 11.42
C ALA A 55 3.12 -12.49 12.70
N LEU A 56 2.15 -12.06 13.52
CA LEU A 56 2.43 -11.45 14.82
C LEU A 56 2.27 -12.52 15.89
N SER A 57 3.35 -12.80 16.63
CA SER A 57 3.28 -13.57 17.87
C SER A 57 2.45 -12.83 18.91
N ASP A 58 1.94 -13.54 19.92
CA ASP A 58 1.18 -12.91 20.99
C ASP A 58 2.03 -11.91 21.78
N ALA A 59 3.34 -12.16 21.92
CA ALA A 59 4.28 -11.19 22.46
C ALA A 59 4.35 -9.90 21.63
N HIS A 60 4.34 -9.98 20.28
CA HIS A 60 4.29 -8.80 19.42
C HIS A 60 2.96 -8.05 19.58
N LYS A 61 1.83 -8.75 19.71
CA LYS A 61 0.52 -8.14 19.94
C LYS A 61 0.49 -7.41 21.29
N PHE A 62 0.97 -8.07 22.34
CA PHE A 62 1.02 -7.50 23.69
C PHE A 62 1.89 -6.25 23.76
N ARG A 63 3.10 -6.29 23.18
CA ARG A 63 3.97 -5.10 23.08
C ARG A 63 3.31 -3.94 22.33
N ARG A 64 2.56 -4.22 21.26
CA ARG A 64 1.82 -3.20 20.51
C ARG A 64 0.67 -2.60 21.33
N LEU A 65 -0.02 -3.41 22.13
CA LEU A 65 -1.08 -2.93 23.02
C LEU A 65 -0.52 -2.02 24.12
N ILE A 66 0.58 -2.40 24.78
CA ILE A 66 1.26 -1.53 25.76
C ILE A 66 1.62 -0.18 25.15
N LEU A 67 2.20 -0.18 23.96
CA LEU A 67 2.57 1.06 23.27
C LEU A 67 1.34 1.92 22.94
N TYR A 68 0.21 1.31 22.62
CA TYR A 68 -1.03 2.03 22.34
C TYR A 68 -1.64 2.62 23.62
N ASP A 69 -1.62 1.87 24.72
CA ASP A 69 -2.15 2.28 26.02
C ASP A 69 -1.30 3.36 26.71
N ALA A 70 0.02 3.35 26.50
CA ALA A 70 0.94 4.35 27.06
C ALA A 70 0.90 5.72 26.33
N ARG A 71 0.21 5.82 25.19
CA ARG A 71 0.17 7.03 24.34
C ARG A 71 -0.96 8.02 24.61
N PRO A 72 -2.17 7.64 25.04
CA PRO A 72 -3.15 8.62 25.49
C PRO A 72 -2.70 9.33 26.77
N SER A 73 -3.12 10.58 26.92
CA SER A 73 -3.12 11.31 28.18
C SER A 73 -4.50 11.13 28.83
N HIS A 74 -4.51 10.76 30.11
CA HIS A 74 -5.72 10.74 30.91
C HIS A 74 -6.01 12.15 31.42
N ILE A 75 -7.12 12.74 30.97
CA ILE A 75 -7.63 14.00 31.53
C ILE A 75 -9.01 13.68 32.11
N GLY A 76 -9.05 13.43 33.42
CA GLY A 76 -10.25 12.96 34.11
C GLY A 76 -10.72 11.60 33.58
N SER A 77 -12.01 11.50 33.23
CA SER A 77 -12.63 10.30 32.64
C SER A 77 -12.45 10.18 31.12
N SER A 78 -11.71 11.11 30.49
CA SER A 78 -11.54 11.15 29.03
C SER A 78 -10.15 10.65 28.59
N TYR A 79 -10.13 9.84 27.53
CA TYR A 79 -8.91 9.42 26.84
C TYR A 79 -8.62 10.39 25.70
N ARG A 80 -7.50 11.11 25.78
CA ARG A 80 -7.06 11.98 24.69
C ARG A 80 -5.73 11.51 24.14
N MET A 81 -5.67 11.19 22.85
CA MET A 81 -4.40 10.81 22.22
C MET A 81 -3.40 11.98 22.34
N GLN A 82 -2.17 11.71 22.75
CA GLN A 82 -1.13 12.74 22.80
C GLN A 82 -0.96 13.40 21.44
N HIS A 83 -0.73 14.71 21.43
CA HIS A 83 -0.62 15.47 20.18
C HIS A 83 0.69 15.19 19.42
N MET A 84 1.67 14.54 20.05
CA MET A 84 2.97 14.17 19.48
C MET A 84 3.76 15.37 18.92
N TYR A 85 3.56 16.55 19.51
CA TYR A 85 4.26 17.76 19.10
C TYR A 85 5.77 17.73 19.43
N GLY A 86 6.22 16.84 20.32
CA GLY A 86 7.65 16.63 20.58
C GLY A 86 8.29 15.51 19.74
N VAL A 87 7.56 14.91 18.79
CA VAL A 87 8.02 13.70 18.10
C VAL A 87 8.41 14.01 16.65
N VAL A 88 9.61 13.57 16.27
CA VAL A 88 10.09 13.49 14.90
C VAL A 88 10.20 12.00 14.54
N TYR A 89 9.51 11.59 13.48
CA TYR A 89 9.59 10.25 12.92
C TYR A 89 10.73 10.20 11.93
N ILE A 90 11.69 9.32 12.17
CA ILE A 90 12.79 9.03 11.25
C ILE A 90 12.49 7.69 10.60
N VAL A 91 12.54 7.64 9.27
CA VAL A 91 12.26 6.43 8.49
C VAL A 91 13.22 6.29 7.32
N GLU A 92 13.63 5.06 7.04
CA GLU A 92 14.34 4.70 5.83
C GLU A 92 13.33 4.45 4.70
N VAL A 93 13.51 5.14 3.59
CA VAL A 93 12.68 5.03 2.40
C VAL A 93 13.53 4.55 1.24
N TRP A 94 13.05 3.53 0.53
CA TRP A 94 13.73 2.92 -0.60
C TRP A 94 13.07 3.36 -1.90
N PHE A 95 13.83 3.96 -2.81
CA PHE A 95 13.37 4.35 -4.14
C PHE A 95 14.05 3.52 -5.21
N ASN A 96 13.26 2.94 -6.11
CA ASN A 96 13.79 2.27 -7.30
C ASN A 96 14.30 3.33 -8.29
N LEU A 97 15.49 3.12 -8.86
CA LEU A 97 16.08 4.01 -9.88
C LEU A 97 15.18 4.17 -11.12
N TYR A 98 14.44 3.13 -11.49
CA TYR A 98 13.45 3.19 -12.55
C TYR A 98 12.24 2.29 -12.25
N LYS A 99 11.09 2.63 -12.84
CA LYS A 99 9.87 1.83 -12.70
C LYS A 99 10.00 0.51 -13.46
N GLY A 100 9.70 -0.62 -12.80
CA GLY A 100 9.66 -1.94 -13.45
C GLY A 100 8.54 -2.08 -14.49
N THR A 101 7.48 -1.28 -14.36
CA THR A 101 6.38 -1.19 -15.31
C THR A 101 6.18 0.28 -15.71
N ALA A 102 6.15 0.57 -17.00
CA ALA A 102 5.80 1.89 -17.54
C ALA A 102 4.62 1.74 -18.50
N ILE A 103 3.75 2.74 -18.50
CA ILE A 103 2.62 2.85 -19.42
C ILE A 103 3.01 3.91 -20.44
N TYR A 104 2.92 3.56 -21.73
CA TYR A 104 3.19 4.46 -22.84
C TYR A 104 1.89 4.66 -23.64
N TYR A 105 1.64 5.89 -24.05
CA TYR A 105 0.69 6.20 -25.12
C TYR A 105 1.55 6.43 -26.36
N LEU A 106 1.39 5.58 -27.37
CA LEU A 106 2.19 5.59 -28.59
C LEU A 106 1.28 5.83 -29.79
N THR A 107 1.82 6.48 -30.82
CA THR A 107 1.13 6.57 -32.13
C THR A 107 1.15 5.20 -32.83
N PRO A 108 0.28 4.96 -33.83
CA PRO A 108 0.22 3.67 -34.52
C PRO A 108 1.55 3.26 -35.19
N ASP A 109 2.37 4.23 -35.57
CA ASP A 109 3.64 4.03 -36.27
C ASP A 109 4.84 3.91 -35.31
N GLU A 110 4.64 4.16 -34.02
CA GLU A 110 5.69 4.09 -33.00
C GLU A 110 5.85 2.68 -32.41
N GLY A 111 7.08 2.18 -32.43
CA GLY A 111 7.44 0.94 -31.73
C GLY A 111 7.48 1.11 -30.21
N LEU A 112 7.14 0.06 -29.47
CA LEU A 112 7.27 0.04 -28.01
C LEU A 112 8.74 0.21 -27.60
N PRO A 113 9.08 1.13 -26.68
CA PRO A 113 10.45 1.28 -26.19
C PRO A 113 10.96 -0.02 -25.55
N TYR A 114 12.09 -0.53 -26.05
CA TYR A 114 12.74 -1.71 -25.48
C TYR A 114 13.38 -1.38 -24.14
N ARG A 115 13.02 -2.14 -23.09
CA ARG A 115 13.59 -2.04 -21.75
C ARG A 115 13.84 -3.44 -21.21
N SER A 116 15.09 -3.76 -20.91
CA SER A 116 15.46 -5.06 -20.36
C SER A 116 16.28 -4.94 -19.08
N THR A 117 16.08 -5.90 -18.19
CA THR A 117 16.91 -6.15 -17.01
C THR A 117 16.95 -7.66 -16.79
N PRO A 118 18.09 -8.26 -16.39
CA PRO A 118 18.17 -9.69 -16.17
C PRO A 118 17.16 -10.23 -15.14
N LYS A 119 16.88 -9.44 -14.08
CA LYS A 119 15.83 -9.72 -13.07
C LYS A 119 15.29 -8.41 -12.51
N PRO A 120 13.97 -8.29 -12.23
CA PRO A 120 13.38 -7.09 -11.62
C PRO A 120 13.97 -6.69 -10.26
N ARG A 121 14.59 -7.63 -9.53
CA ARG A 121 15.27 -7.37 -8.26
C ARG A 121 16.63 -6.65 -8.43
N TYR A 122 17.17 -6.62 -9.64
CA TYR A 122 18.42 -5.90 -9.95
C TYR A 122 18.18 -4.44 -10.36
N ILE A 123 16.93 -3.97 -10.33
CA ILE A 123 16.66 -2.54 -10.40
C ILE A 123 17.34 -1.91 -9.19
N GLY A 124 18.37 -1.09 -9.42
CA GLY A 124 19.10 -0.46 -8.33
C GLY A 124 18.15 0.40 -7.47
N MET A 125 18.42 0.40 -6.17
CA MET A 125 17.65 1.16 -5.19
C MET A 125 18.55 2.22 -4.56
N VAL A 126 17.97 3.38 -4.31
CA VAL A 126 18.60 4.44 -3.51
C VAL A 126 17.85 4.54 -2.20
N ILE A 127 18.60 4.57 -1.10
CA ILE A 127 18.04 4.69 0.25
C ILE A 127 18.11 6.15 0.67
N PHE A 128 17.01 6.64 1.23
CA PHE A 128 16.97 7.95 1.86
C PHE A 128 16.49 7.82 3.30
N LEU A 129 17.07 8.64 4.17
CA LEU A 129 16.54 8.88 5.50
C LEU A 129 15.59 10.08 5.43
N ALA A 130 14.34 9.90 5.85
CA ALA A 130 13.35 10.98 5.92
C ALA A 130 13.00 11.28 7.38
N ALA A 131 12.92 12.56 7.72
CA ALA A 131 12.48 13.01 9.04
C ALA A 131 11.19 13.82 8.92
N ILE A 132 10.11 13.33 9.54
CA ILE A 132 8.78 13.93 9.44
C ILE A 132 8.23 14.17 10.85
N ALA A 133 7.70 15.35 11.10
CA ALA A 133 6.97 15.70 12.30
C ALA A 133 5.52 16.06 11.96
N ARG A 134 4.67 16.15 12.97
CA ARG A 134 3.27 16.55 12.76
C ARG A 134 3.21 18.01 12.24
N PRO A 135 2.47 18.29 11.14
CA PRO A 135 2.24 19.66 10.65
C PRO A 135 1.52 20.53 11.69
N ARG A 136 1.85 21.82 11.73
CA ARG A 136 1.33 22.77 12.74
C ARG A 136 1.17 24.16 12.17
N PHE A 137 0.22 24.89 12.71
CA PHE A 137 0.05 26.30 12.44
C PHE A 137 0.21 27.09 13.74
N ASN A 138 1.09 28.10 13.73
CA ASN A 138 1.23 29.05 14.81
C ASN A 138 0.40 30.29 14.50
N VAL A 139 -0.73 30.43 15.19
CA VAL A 139 -1.69 31.52 15.01
C VAL A 139 -1.06 32.88 15.32
N ARG A 140 -0.23 32.97 16.37
CA ARG A 140 0.41 34.22 16.80
C ARG A 140 1.45 34.72 15.80
N ALA A 141 2.24 33.80 15.25
CA ALA A 141 3.25 34.12 14.24
C ALA A 141 2.69 34.15 12.81
N LYS A 142 1.43 33.73 12.60
CA LYS A 142 0.82 33.47 11.28
C LYS A 142 1.70 32.60 10.37
N LYS A 143 2.39 31.61 10.94
CA LYS A 143 3.32 30.72 10.22
C LYS A 143 2.85 29.26 10.29
N SER A 144 2.93 28.57 9.16
CA SER A 144 2.74 27.12 9.08
C SER A 144 4.09 26.41 9.08
N PHE A 145 4.09 25.22 9.69
CA PHE A 145 5.10 24.21 9.52
C PHE A 145 4.41 22.98 8.93
N ASP A 146 4.88 22.54 7.76
CA ASP A 146 4.29 21.46 6.97
C ASP A 146 4.64 20.06 7.51
N GLY A 147 5.50 19.98 8.53
CA GLY A 147 5.93 18.71 9.12
C GLY A 147 7.12 18.07 8.43
N ASN A 148 7.62 18.62 7.33
CA ASN A 148 8.76 18.06 6.62
C ASN A 148 10.07 18.64 7.17
N ASN A 149 10.89 17.83 7.85
CA ASN A 149 12.21 18.28 8.30
C ASN A 149 13.29 18.03 7.24
N GLY A 150 13.05 17.15 6.28
CA GLY A 150 13.98 16.86 5.20
C GLY A 150 14.05 15.39 4.82
N ILE A 151 14.77 15.16 3.72
CA ILE A 151 15.11 13.85 3.19
C ILE A 151 16.58 13.88 2.76
N TRP A 152 17.36 12.90 3.20
CA TRP A 152 18.81 12.84 2.97
C TRP A 152 19.18 11.50 2.34
N PRO A 153 19.95 11.49 1.23
CA PRO A 153 20.42 10.25 0.64
C PRO A 153 21.46 9.59 1.57
N ILE A 154 21.34 8.28 1.76
CA ILE A 154 22.39 7.47 2.38
C ILE A 154 23.31 7.03 1.24
N VAL A 155 24.34 7.82 0.97
CA VAL A 155 25.29 7.60 -0.13
C VAL A 155 26.72 7.77 0.36
N GLU A 156 27.61 6.96 -0.17
CA GLU A 156 29.05 7.13 -0.04
C GLU A 156 29.54 8.16 -1.09
N ARG A 157 30.33 9.14 -0.66
CA ARG A 157 30.96 10.11 -1.57
C ARG A 157 32.39 9.67 -1.85
N SER A 158 32.68 9.32 -3.10
CA SER A 158 34.04 9.07 -3.58
C SER A 158 34.51 10.22 -4.48
N LEU A 159 35.82 10.50 -4.46
CA LEU A 159 36.42 11.41 -5.44
C LEU A 159 36.27 10.82 -6.83
N ALA A 160 36.02 11.68 -7.82
CA ALA A 160 35.94 11.26 -9.22
C ALA A 160 37.28 10.66 -9.65
N GLN A 161 37.30 9.37 -10.02
CA GLN A 161 38.45 8.76 -10.66
C GLN A 161 38.47 9.21 -12.12
N LYS A 162 39.52 9.92 -12.51
CA LYS A 162 39.78 10.19 -13.92
C LYS A 162 40.19 8.87 -14.59
N SER A 163 39.43 8.48 -15.60
CA SER A 163 39.79 7.45 -16.58
C SER A 163 40.89 7.94 -17.50
#